data_AF-M5BUG0-F1
#
_entry.id   AF-M5BUG0-F1
#
_cell.length_a   1.000
_cell.length_b   1.000
_cell.length_c   1.000
_cell.angle_alpha   90.00
_cell.angle_beta   90.00
_cell.angle_gamma   90.00
#
_symmetry.space_group_name_H-M   'P 1'
#
loop_
_entity.id
_entity.type
_entity.pdbx_description
1 polymer ?
#
loop_
_entity_poly.entity_id
_entity_poly.type
_entity_poly.pdbx_seq_one_letter_code
_entity_poly.pdbx_strand_id
1 'polypeptide(L)'
;MAQYDATTQVQDTRYLFPINTKSSSNASYFSVYATAQQSQVPLDISPESDHGNLTKAFAERAWQEDPSFIGQEELAEWFGSSSNIRQEALAHYIAHFEFGGLKVDEAIRQLCNKLYLKGRTREIDRVLEAFSKHYIAQILVLLGRRQTLCI
;
A
#
# COMPACT_ATOMS: atom_id res chain seq x y z
N MET A 1 -34.09 -8.48 -59.47
CA MET A 1 -33.42 -7.31 -58.88
C MET A 1 -33.53 -7.41 -57.36
N ALA A 2 -32.38 -7.61 -56.71
CA ALA A 2 -32.05 -7.55 -55.27
C ALA A 2 -32.98 -8.22 -54.22
N GLN A 3 -32.56 -9.42 -53.79
CA GLN A 3 -32.86 -10.02 -52.47
C GLN A 3 -31.96 -9.36 -51.42
N TYR A 4 -32.46 -8.89 -50.26
CA TYR A 4 -31.67 -8.82 -49.01
C TYR A 4 -32.58 -8.81 -47.77
N ASP A 5 -32.43 -9.85 -46.95
CA ASP A 5 -33.06 -10.10 -45.65
C ASP A 5 -32.45 -9.24 -44.53
N ALA A 6 -33.24 -9.05 -43.46
CA ALA A 6 -32.87 -8.31 -42.27
C ALA A 6 -31.81 -9.06 -41.43
N THR A 7 -30.62 -8.46 -41.23
CA THR A 7 -29.71 -8.78 -40.11
C THR A 7 -28.70 -7.65 -39.89
N THR A 8 -28.35 -7.38 -38.62
CA THR A 8 -27.10 -6.74 -38.11
C THR A 8 -27.22 -5.28 -37.64
N GLN A 9 -26.74 -4.81 -36.48
CA GLN A 9 -26.30 -5.35 -35.17
C GLN A 9 -26.21 -4.09 -34.27
N VAL A 10 -26.74 -4.09 -33.06
CA VAL A 10 -26.46 -3.05 -32.04
C VAL A 10 -25.61 -3.68 -30.96
N GLN A 11 -24.37 -3.21 -30.83
CA GLN A 11 -23.39 -3.65 -29.83
C GLN A 11 -23.68 -2.97 -28.48
N ASP A 12 -24.12 -3.71 -27.46
CA ASP A 12 -23.85 -3.36 -26.06
C ASP A 12 -23.79 -4.66 -25.25
N THR A 13 -22.59 -5.17 -25.02
CA THR A 13 -22.31 -6.31 -24.15
C THR A 13 -21.48 -5.86 -22.96
N ARG A 14 -22.07 -4.97 -22.15
CA ARG A 14 -21.69 -4.88 -20.74
C ARG A 14 -22.31 -6.07 -20.00
N TYR A 15 -21.50 -6.69 -19.15
CA TYR A 15 -21.80 -7.84 -18.28
C TYR A 15 -21.76 -9.22 -18.96
N LEU A 16 -20.58 -9.87 -18.95
CA LEU A 16 -20.39 -11.19 -18.31
C LEU A 16 -18.91 -11.61 -18.32
N PHE A 17 -18.39 -11.98 -17.15
CA PHE A 17 -17.08 -12.63 -16.97
C PHE A 17 -17.10 -14.06 -17.51
N PRO A 18 -15.95 -14.60 -17.95
CA PRO A 18 -15.67 -16.02 -17.76
C PRO A 18 -14.41 -16.23 -16.91
N ILE A 19 -14.61 -16.96 -15.81
CA ILE A 19 -13.55 -17.64 -15.06
C ILE A 19 -13.24 -18.92 -15.85
N ASN A 20 -12.00 -19.14 -16.28
CA ASN A 20 -11.50 -20.51 -16.35
C ASN A 20 -9.99 -20.62 -16.14
N THR A 21 -9.70 -21.45 -15.13
CA THR A 21 -8.49 -22.16 -14.76
C THR A 21 -7.63 -22.60 -15.96
N LYS A 22 -6.29 -22.60 -15.85
CA LYS A 22 -5.43 -23.75 -15.47
C LYS A 22 -4.03 -23.26 -15.07
N SER A 23 -3.51 -23.72 -13.93
CA SER A 23 -2.10 -23.59 -13.55
C SER A 23 -1.21 -24.39 -14.50
N SER A 24 -0.06 -23.83 -14.90
CA SER A 24 1.27 -24.32 -14.51
C SER A 24 2.36 -23.47 -15.15
N SER A 25 3.04 -22.69 -14.30
CA SER A 25 4.50 -22.69 -14.14
C SER A 25 5.38 -22.54 -15.40
N ASN A 26 5.97 -21.35 -15.55
CA ASN A 26 7.42 -21.08 -15.50
C ASN A 26 7.91 -20.09 -16.56
N ALA A 27 8.74 -19.18 -16.06
CA ALA A 27 9.86 -18.54 -16.76
C ALA A 27 9.54 -17.59 -17.92
N SER A 28 9.67 -16.30 -17.64
CA SER A 28 10.89 -15.55 -17.96
C SER A 28 10.54 -14.07 -18.12
N TYR A 29 10.50 -13.39 -16.98
CA TYR A 29 10.48 -11.94 -16.91
C TYR A 29 11.91 -11.46 -17.18
N PHE A 30 12.32 -11.44 -18.45
CA PHE A 30 13.59 -10.84 -18.86
C PHE A 30 13.40 -10.03 -20.15
N SER A 31 13.06 -8.76 -19.98
CA SER A 31 13.17 -7.67 -20.97
C SER A 31 12.66 -6.41 -20.26
N VAL A 32 13.22 -5.20 -20.30
CA VAL A 32 14.25 -4.55 -21.12
C VAL A 32 14.47 -3.19 -20.46
N TYR A 33 15.57 -2.91 -19.75
CA TYR A 33 15.91 -1.52 -19.44
C TYR A 33 17.43 -1.33 -19.51
N ALA A 34 17.87 -0.91 -20.69
CA ALA A 34 19.13 -0.25 -20.91
C ALA A 34 18.82 1.21 -21.24
N THR A 35 19.10 2.13 -20.31
CA THR A 35 19.48 3.54 -20.58
C THR A 35 19.92 4.23 -19.28
N ALA A 36 20.77 5.24 -19.44
CA ALA A 36 21.76 5.78 -18.51
C ALA A 36 21.24 6.68 -17.35
N GLN A 37 22.01 6.65 -16.24
CA GLN A 37 22.24 7.68 -15.21
C GLN A 37 21.06 8.21 -14.36
N GLN A 38 20.82 7.55 -13.21
CA GLN A 38 20.82 8.22 -11.89
C GLN A 38 20.89 7.14 -10.79
N SER A 39 21.72 7.39 -9.79
CA SER A 39 22.17 6.46 -8.75
C SER A 39 21.02 5.80 -7.97
N GLN A 40 20.51 4.68 -8.46
CA GLN A 40 19.72 3.74 -7.67
C GLN A 40 20.66 2.73 -7.02
N VAL A 41 20.62 2.72 -5.70
CA VAL A 41 21.25 1.72 -4.83
C VAL A 41 20.93 0.32 -5.37
N PRO A 42 21.93 -0.54 -5.64
CA PRO A 42 21.68 -1.91 -6.07
C PRO A 42 20.94 -2.67 -4.96
N LEU A 43 19.67 -2.96 -5.16
CA LEU A 43 18.90 -3.88 -4.31
C LEU A 43 19.08 -5.30 -4.83
N ASP A 44 20.27 -5.85 -4.62
CA ASP A 44 20.47 -7.30 -4.64
C ASP A 44 19.97 -7.84 -3.28
N ILE A 45 18.67 -8.12 -3.20
CA ILE A 45 18.07 -8.76 -2.02
C ILE A 45 17.78 -10.20 -2.40
N SER A 46 18.68 -11.07 -1.96
CA SER A 46 18.51 -12.53 -1.93
C SER A 46 17.18 -12.91 -1.27
N PRO A 47 16.41 -13.85 -1.84
CA PRO A 47 15.08 -14.14 -1.36
C PRO A 47 15.16 -15.07 -0.12
N GLU A 48 14.38 -14.73 0.91
CA GLU A 48 13.67 -15.65 1.84
C GLU A 48 13.87 -15.49 3.36
N SER A 49 14.66 -14.56 3.91
CA SER A 49 14.70 -14.44 5.39
C SER A 49 14.78 -13.03 6.02
N ASP A 50 15.18 -11.99 5.28
CA ASP A 50 15.45 -10.66 5.89
C ASP A 50 14.36 -9.61 5.67
N HIS A 51 13.22 -9.98 5.09
CA HIS A 51 12.14 -9.04 4.76
C HIS A 51 11.65 -8.25 5.98
N GLY A 52 11.45 -8.91 7.13
CA GLY A 52 10.98 -8.25 8.35
C GLY A 52 12.00 -7.31 9.00
N ASN A 53 13.29 -7.46 8.71
CA ASN A 53 14.32 -6.52 9.19
C ASN A 53 14.37 -5.29 8.27
N LEU A 54 14.29 -5.51 6.96
CA LEU A 54 14.26 -4.46 5.94
C LEU A 54 13.05 -3.53 6.10
N THR A 55 11.85 -4.09 6.32
CA THR A 55 10.62 -3.29 6.48
C THR A 55 10.67 -2.39 7.71
N LYS A 56 11.25 -2.87 8.81
CA LYS A 56 11.50 -2.07 10.02
C LYS A 56 12.55 -0.99 9.77
N ALA A 57 13.67 -1.33 9.13
CA ALA A 57 14.70 -0.35 8.80
C ALA A 57 14.18 0.77 7.88
N PHE A 58 13.32 0.44 6.91
CA PHE A 58 12.65 1.45 6.07
C PHE A 58 11.68 2.32 6.88
N ALA A 59 10.90 1.73 7.79
CA ALA A 59 10.01 2.49 8.67
C ALA A 59 10.78 3.45 9.57
N GLU A 60 11.90 3.01 10.16
CA GLU A 60 12.76 3.84 11.01
C GLU A 60 13.39 5.00 10.24
N ARG A 61 13.90 4.75 9.03
CA ARG A 61 14.45 5.82 8.16
C ARG A 61 13.38 6.81 7.73
N ALA A 62 12.18 6.32 7.39
CA ALA A 62 11.04 7.17 7.08
C ALA A 62 10.62 8.02 8.29
N TRP A 63 10.70 7.48 9.50
CA TRP A 63 10.40 8.18 10.74
C TRP A 63 11.44 9.26 11.10
N GLN A 64 12.72 9.01 10.79
CA GLN A 64 13.80 9.99 10.99
C GLN A 64 13.78 11.14 9.98
N GLU A 65 12.91 11.07 8.95
CA GLU A 65 12.78 12.08 7.91
C GLU A 65 14.12 12.37 7.19
N ASP A 66 14.95 11.33 7.02
CA ASP A 66 16.27 11.46 6.43
C ASP A 66 16.19 11.97 4.99
N PRO A 67 16.80 13.13 4.66
CA PRO A 67 16.73 13.71 3.32
C PRO A 67 17.46 12.88 2.25
N SER A 68 18.29 11.92 2.66
CA SER A 68 19.00 10.99 1.77
C SER A 68 18.18 9.77 1.36
N PHE A 69 17.02 9.52 1.98
CA PHE A 69 16.17 8.39 1.65
C PHE A 69 15.12 8.75 0.61
N ILE A 70 14.05 9.42 1.04
CA ILE A 70 12.90 9.83 0.22
C ILE A 70 12.38 11.13 0.83
N GLY A 71 12.10 12.13 -0.01
CA GLY A 71 11.50 13.37 0.47
C GLY A 71 10.11 13.14 1.05
N GLN A 72 9.72 13.91 2.06
CA GLN A 72 8.39 13.80 2.69
C GLN A 72 7.23 13.89 1.69
N GLU A 73 7.45 14.59 0.58
CA GLU A 73 6.48 14.74 -0.52
C GLU A 73 6.28 13.45 -1.33
N GLU A 74 7.30 12.60 -1.45
CA GLU A 74 7.25 11.36 -2.22
C GLU A 74 6.97 10.14 -1.33
N LEU A 75 7.03 10.33 -0.01
CA LEU A 75 6.87 9.26 0.96
C LEU A 75 5.48 8.62 0.91
N ALA A 76 4.43 9.43 0.68
CA ALA A 76 3.06 8.92 0.53
C ALA A 76 2.89 8.08 -0.74
N GLU A 77 3.48 8.49 -1.87
CA GLU A 77 3.49 7.71 -3.10
C GLU A 77 4.28 6.40 -2.92
N TRP A 78 5.42 6.46 -2.21
CA TRP A 78 6.23 5.29 -1.93
C TRP A 78 5.47 4.24 -1.11
N PHE A 79 4.79 4.66 -0.04
CA PHE A 79 3.97 3.79 0.79
C PHE A 79 2.70 3.28 0.08
N GLY A 80 2.10 4.09 -0.79
CA GLY A 80 0.90 3.72 -1.54
C GLY A 80 1.14 2.70 -2.67
N SER A 81 2.39 2.33 -2.93
CA SER A 81 2.74 1.32 -3.92
C SER A 81 2.12 -0.06 -3.64
N SER A 82 1.98 -0.89 -4.67
CA SER A 82 1.41 -2.26 -4.54
C SER A 82 2.41 -3.31 -4.06
N SER A 83 3.62 -2.90 -3.66
CA SER A 83 4.63 -3.83 -3.15
C SER A 83 4.32 -4.25 -1.72
N ASN A 84 4.29 -5.55 -1.45
CA ASN A 84 4.04 -6.10 -0.10
C ASN A 84 5.05 -5.57 0.93
N ILE A 85 6.33 -5.47 0.56
CA ILE A 85 7.40 -4.97 1.45
C ILE A 85 7.10 -3.52 1.87
N ARG A 86 6.61 -2.68 0.96
CA ARG A 86 6.30 -1.27 1.28
C ARG A 86 5.04 -1.16 2.13
N GLN A 87 4.07 -2.05 1.94
CA GLN A 87 2.88 -2.12 2.79
C GLN A 87 3.20 -2.60 4.20
N GLU A 88 4.11 -3.56 4.35
CA GLU A 88 4.62 -3.98 5.66
C GLU A 88 5.44 -2.88 6.33
N ALA A 89 6.30 -2.18 5.58
CA ALA A 89 7.02 -1.01 6.09
C ALA A 89 6.07 0.10 6.53
N LEU A 90 4.98 0.35 5.81
CA LEU A 90 3.92 1.28 6.21
C LEU A 90 3.26 0.84 7.52
N ALA A 91 2.96 -0.45 7.69
CA ALA A 91 2.39 -0.95 8.93
C ALA A 91 3.33 -0.73 10.13
N HIS A 92 4.64 -0.96 9.94
CA HIS A 92 5.65 -0.63 10.95
C HIS A 92 5.76 0.89 11.19
N TYR A 93 5.69 1.70 10.14
CA TYR A 93 5.71 3.16 10.23
C TYR A 93 4.53 3.69 11.06
N ILE A 94 3.31 3.23 10.76
CA ILE A 94 2.10 3.62 11.49
C ILE A 94 2.14 3.14 12.94
N ALA A 95 2.78 1.99 13.21
CA ALA A 95 2.95 1.48 14.57
C ALA A 95 3.85 2.35 15.47
N HIS A 96 4.63 3.28 14.91
CA HIS A 96 5.34 4.29 15.71
C HIS A 96 4.41 5.38 16.25
N PHE A 97 3.22 5.55 15.68
CA PHE A 97 2.24 6.51 16.18
C PHE A 97 1.42 5.90 17.32
N GLU A 98 1.39 6.56 18.47
CA GLU A 98 0.51 6.18 19.56
C GLU A 98 -0.82 6.95 19.48
N PHE A 99 -1.87 6.33 18.94
CA PHE A 99 -3.22 6.92 18.88
C PHE A 99 -4.09 6.63 20.13
N GLY A 100 -3.50 6.07 21.18
CA GLY A 100 -4.21 5.63 22.37
C GLY A 100 -4.95 6.77 23.07
N GLY A 101 -6.28 6.72 23.09
CA GLY A 101 -7.12 7.71 23.77
C GLY A 101 -7.29 9.05 23.03
N LEU A 102 -6.73 9.18 21.83
CA LEU A 102 -6.98 10.33 20.95
C LEU A 102 -8.29 10.13 20.18
N LYS A 103 -8.93 11.24 19.81
CA LYS A 103 -10.03 11.22 18.84
C LYS A 103 -9.47 11.01 17.43
N VAL A 104 -10.32 10.52 16.53
CA VAL A 104 -9.93 10.21 15.14
C VAL A 104 -9.46 11.46 14.39
N ASP A 105 -10.07 12.61 14.68
CA ASP A 105 -9.70 13.90 14.07
C ASP A 105 -8.26 14.32 14.43
N GLU A 106 -7.87 14.13 15.70
CA GLU A 106 -6.53 14.44 16.17
C GLU A 106 -5.49 13.45 15.62
N ALA A 107 -5.84 12.16 15.57
CA ALA A 107 -4.97 11.13 15.00
C ALA A 107 -4.67 11.38 13.52
N ILE A 108 -5.69 11.73 12.71
CA ILE A 108 -5.49 12.05 11.29
C ILE A 108 -4.67 13.33 11.12
N ARG A 109 -4.87 14.35 11.96
CA ARG A 109 -4.05 15.57 11.94
C ARG A 109 -2.58 15.27 12.19
N GLN A 110 -2.27 14.43 13.17
CA GLN A 110 -0.90 14.01 13.45
C GLN A 110 -0.28 13.24 12.28
N LEU A 111 -1.05 12.36 11.64
CA LEU A 111 -0.60 11.65 10.43
C LEU A 111 -0.28 12.64 9.30
N CYS A 112 -1.20 13.56 8.98
CA CYS A 112 -1.03 14.53 7.90
C CYS A 112 0.06 15.58 8.18
N ASN A 113 0.41 15.82 9.45
CA ASN A 113 1.52 16.70 9.81
C ASN A 113 2.89 16.06 9.52
N LYS A 114 2.98 14.73 9.60
CA LYS A 114 4.21 13.96 9.35
C LYS A 114 4.32 13.45 7.93
N LEU A 115 3.20 13.06 7.33
CA LEU A 115 3.13 12.53 6.00
C LEU A 115 2.40 13.50 5.08
N TYR A 116 3.11 14.05 4.10
CA TYR A 116 2.49 14.87 3.07
C TYR A 116 1.74 13.95 2.10
N LEU A 117 0.41 13.96 2.16
CA LEU A 117 -0.46 13.14 1.30
C LEU A 117 -0.48 13.67 -0.14
N LYS A 118 0.62 13.47 -0.85
CA LYS A 118 0.80 13.78 -2.26
C LYS A 118 0.93 12.46 -3.01
N GLY A 119 0.01 12.23 -3.95
CA GLY A 119 -0.04 10.99 -4.71
C GLY A 119 -1.42 10.79 -5.35
N ARG A 120 -1.60 9.66 -6.03
CA ARG A 120 -2.89 9.29 -6.59
C ARG A 120 -3.86 8.91 -5.47
N THR A 121 -5.16 9.15 -5.69
CA THR A 121 -6.20 8.78 -4.71
C THR A 121 -6.10 7.31 -4.26
N ARG A 122 -5.73 6.40 -5.16
CA ARG A 122 -5.54 4.97 -4.85
C ARG A 122 -4.36 4.69 -3.92
N GLU A 123 -3.30 5.48 -3.99
CA GLU A 123 -2.13 5.37 -3.12
C GLU A 123 -2.46 5.89 -1.74
N ILE A 124 -3.10 7.06 -1.68
CA ILE A 124 -3.57 7.68 -0.43
C ILE A 124 -4.56 6.76 0.30
N ASP A 125 -5.50 6.15 -0.43
CA ASP A 125 -6.51 5.25 0.14
C ASP A 125 -5.86 4.06 0.88
N ARG A 126 -4.77 3.50 0.36
CA ARG A 126 -4.03 2.41 1.01
C ARG A 126 -3.35 2.84 2.31
N VAL A 127 -2.81 4.06 2.33
CA VAL A 127 -2.24 4.65 3.54
C VAL A 127 -3.32 4.84 4.60
N LEU A 128 -4.47 5.39 4.19
CA LEU A 128 -5.62 5.58 5.07
C LEU A 128 -6.23 4.27 5.57
N GLU A 129 -6.24 3.22 4.74
CA GLU A 129 -6.68 1.89 5.12
C GLU A 129 -5.78 1.31 6.23
N ALA A 130 -4.46 1.38 6.06
CA ALA A 130 -3.51 0.93 7.07
C ALA A 130 -3.63 1.72 8.38
N PHE A 131 -3.82 3.04 8.30
CA PHE A 131 -4.08 3.90 9.45
C PHE A 131 -5.35 3.47 10.20
N SER A 132 -6.45 3.28 9.46
CA SER A 132 -7.75 2.92 10.05
C SER A 132 -7.67 1.59 10.78
N LYS A 133 -6.99 0.59 10.20
CA LYS A 133 -6.75 -0.71 10.83
C LYS A 133 -5.98 -0.56 12.15
N HIS A 134 -4.92 0.23 12.16
CA HIS A 134 -4.11 0.46 13.37
C HIS A 134 -4.90 1.19 14.46
N TYR A 135 -5.61 2.26 14.10
CA TYR A 135 -6.44 3.04 15.02
C TYR A 135 -7.53 2.19 15.68
N ILE A 136 -8.26 1.39 14.90
CA ILE A 136 -9.30 0.48 15.43
C ILE A 136 -8.67 -0.57 16.33
N ALA A 137 -7.56 -1.19 15.93
CA ALA A 137 -6.87 -2.18 16.75
C ALA A 137 -6.46 -1.61 18.12
N GLN A 138 -5.90 -0.39 18.14
CA GLN A 138 -5.47 0.25 19.38
C GLN A 138 -6.64 0.60 20.30
N ILE A 139 -7.76 1.10 19.76
CA ILE A 139 -8.98 1.39 20.53
C ILE A 139 -9.59 0.11 21.10
N LEU A 140 -9.67 -0.96 20.31
CA LEU A 140 -10.23 -2.23 20.77
C LEU A 140 -9.42 -2.82 21.93
N VAL A 141 -8.10 -2.70 21.91
CA VAL A 141 -7.23 -3.10 23.03
C VAL A 141 -7.55 -2.28 24.30
N LEU A 142 -7.79 -0.98 24.17
CA LEU A 142 -8.16 -0.12 25.30
C LEU A 142 -9.56 -0.45 25.86
N LEU A 143 -10.53 -0.75 25.00
CA LEU A 143 -11.88 -1.15 25.43
C LEU A 143 -11.88 -2.54 26.08
N GLY A 144 -11.11 -3.49 25.56
CA GLY A 144 -10.96 -4.84 26.13
C GLY A 144 -10.31 -4.84 27.53
N ARG A 145 -9.35 -3.94 27.78
CA ARG A 145 -8.72 -3.79 29.11
C ARG A 145 -9.61 -3.11 30.15
N ARG A 146 -10.69 -2.42 29.75
CA ARG A 146 -11.63 -1.75 30.67
C ARG A 146 -12.74 -2.66 31.18
N GLN A 147 -13.02 -3.79 30.52
CA GLN A 147 -14.07 -4.74 30.93
C GLN A 147 -13.61 -5.70 32.05
N THR A 148 -12.32 -5.71 32.44
CA THR A 148 -11.79 -6.64 33.45
C THR A 148 -11.65 -6.05 34.86
N LEU A 149 -12.03 -4.79 35.08
CA LEU A 149 -11.94 -4.12 36.38
C LEU A 149 -13.33 -3.75 36.93
N CYS A 150 -14.20 -4.74 37.01
CA CYS A 150 -15.44 -4.73 37.81
C CYS A 150 -15.72 -6.17 38.25
N ILE A 151 -14.98 -6.65 39.26
CA ILE A 151 -15.38 -7.80 40.09
C ILE A 151 -15.02 -7.48 41.53
#